data_AF-A0A504JGG7-F1
#
_entry.id   AF-A0A504JGG7-F1
#
_cell.length_a   1.000
_cell.length_b   1.000
_cell.length_c   1.000
_cell.angle_alpha   90.00
_cell.angle_beta   90.00
_cell.angle_gamma   90.00
#
_symmetry.space_group_name_H-M   'P 1'
#
loop_
_entity.id
_entity.type
_entity.pdbx_description
1 polymer ?
#
loop_
_entity_poly.entity_id
_entity_poly.type
_entity_poly.pdbx_seq_one_letter_code
_entity_poly.pdbx_strand_id
1 'polypeptide(L)' 'RLWDRVQGKVGGPVPKGLKKEKAEWLKPGLVGRVKFLKGEEKLRHAKLLEYRENE' A
#
# COMPACT_ATOMS: atom_id res chain seq x y z
N ARG A 1 25.29 17.72 -7.36
CA ARG A 1 24.38 18.89 -7.25
C ARG A 1 22.98 18.67 -7.85
N LEU A 2 22.60 17.46 -8.26
CA LEU A 2 21.20 17.13 -8.61
C LEU A 2 20.38 16.82 -7.34
N TRP A 3 21.04 16.17 -6.37
CA TRP A 3 20.45 15.75 -5.09
C TRP A 3 19.95 16.93 -4.24
N ASP A 4 20.71 18.03 -4.16
CA ASP A 4 20.32 19.26 -3.44
C ASP A 4 19.02 19.89 -4.01
N ARG A 5 18.80 19.71 -5.32
CA ARG A 5 17.62 20.23 -6.04
C ARG A 5 16.36 19.40 -5.77
N VAL A 6 16.51 18.15 -5.38
CA VAL A 6 15.40 17.23 -5.06
C VAL A 6 14.94 17.42 -3.61
N GLN A 7 15.87 17.66 -2.68
CA GLN A 7 15.57 17.93 -1.26
C GLN A 7 14.62 19.14 -1.08
N GLY A 8 14.80 20.21 -1.86
CA GLY A 8 13.93 21.39 -1.80
C GLY A 8 12.51 21.21 -2.35
N LYS A 9 12.19 20.06 -2.94
CA LYS A 9 10.86 19.74 -3.49
C LYS A 9 10.10 18.68 -2.69
N VAL A 10 10.71 18.14 -1.62
CA VAL A 10 10.04 17.19 -0.71
C VAL A 10 9.02 17.98 0.12
N GLY A 11 7.72 17.78 -0.15
CA GLY A 11 6.62 18.50 0.50
C GLY A 11 5.81 19.45 -0.39
N GLY A 12 6.07 19.49 -1.70
CA GLY A 12 5.23 20.22 -2.65
C GLY A 12 3.77 19.73 -2.64
N PRO A 13 2.80 20.59 -3.00
CA PRO A 13 1.39 20.22 -3.01
C PRO A 13 1.18 18.99 -3.91
N VAL A 14 0.43 18.02 -3.37
CA VAL A 14 0.15 16.75 -4.04
C VAL A 14 -0.38 17.06 -5.45
N PRO A 15 0.21 16.48 -6.53
CA PRO A 15 -0.25 16.72 -7.88
C PRO A 15 -1.77 16.52 -7.99
N LYS A 16 -2.50 17.50 -8.52
CA LYS A 16 -3.95 17.41 -8.75
C LYS A 16 -4.23 16.20 -9.64
N GLY A 17 -4.75 15.13 -9.03
CA GLY A 17 -4.97 13.83 -9.68
C GLY A 17 -4.58 12.63 -8.83
N LEU A 18 -3.73 12.80 -7.82
CA LEU A 18 -3.54 11.80 -6.77
C LEU A 18 -4.79 11.77 -5.90
N LYS A 19 -5.69 10.82 -6.18
CA LYS A 19 -6.77 10.44 -5.26
C LYS A 19 -6.13 10.20 -3.90
N LYS A 20 -6.57 10.99 -2.90
CA LYS A 20 -6.30 10.75 -1.48
C LYS A 20 -6.30 9.24 -1.23
N GLU A 21 -5.28 8.78 -0.51
CA GLU A 21 -5.08 7.40 -0.14
C GLU A 21 -6.43 6.80 0.29
N LYS A 22 -6.95 5.86 -0.51
CA LYS A 22 -8.23 5.18 -0.25
C LYS A 22 -8.14 4.19 0.92
N ALA A 23 -7.06 4.25 1.70
CA ALA A 23 -6.75 3.29 2.73
C ALA A 23 -6.94 3.96 4.08
N GLU A 24 -7.83 3.40 4.88
CA GLU A 24 -8.02 3.76 6.27
C GLU A 24 -7.28 2.74 7.15
N TRP A 25 -6.66 3.21 8.23
CA TRP A 25 -6.04 2.32 9.20
C TRP A 25 -7.13 1.62 10.01
N LEU A 26 -7.24 0.31 9.86
CA LEU A 26 -8.12 -0.54 10.65
C LEU A 26 -7.38 -1.10 11.87
N LYS A 27 -8.14 -1.46 12.90
CA LYS A 27 -7.60 -2.20 14.05
C LYS A 27 -7.11 -3.57 13.58
N PRO A 28 -5.96 -4.06 14.09
CA PRO A 28 -5.51 -5.41 13.78
C PRO A 28 -6.51 -6.44 14.33
N GLY A 29 -6.86 -7.44 13.53
CA GLY A 29 -7.89 -8.45 13.86
C GLY A 29 -8.51 -9.09 12.62
N LEU A 30 -8.52 -8.35 11.50
CA LEU A 30 -8.95 -8.84 10.20
C LEU A 30 -7.87 -9.68 9.53
N VAL A 31 -8.15 -10.96 9.28
CA VAL A 31 -7.22 -11.89 8.63
C VAL A 31 -7.77 -12.34 7.29
N GLY A 32 -6.95 -12.26 6.24
CA GLY A 32 -7.31 -12.66 4.87
C GLY A 32 -6.49 -13.82 4.33
N ARG A 33 -7.12 -14.76 3.63
CA ARG A 33 -6.44 -15.77 2.81
C ARG A 33 -6.30 -15.24 1.39
N VAL A 34 -5.08 -15.25 0.87
CA VAL A 34 -4.75 -14.74 -0.46
C VAL A 34 -4.08 -15.80 -1.31
N LYS A 35 -4.37 -15.79 -2.61
CA LYS A 35 -3.62 -16.55 -3.62
C LYS A 35 -2.59 -15.63 -4.27
N PHE A 36 -1.34 -16.07 -4.34
CA PHE A 36 -0.23 -15.30 -4.89
C PHE A 36 0.74 -16.23 -5.65
N LEU A 37 1.68 -15.65 -6.39
CA LEU A 37 2.72 -16.41 -7.10
C LEU A 37 3.73 -17.01 -6.10
N LYS A 38 4.03 -18.31 -6.24
CA LYS A 38 4.95 -19.03 -5.36
C LYS A 38 6.41 -18.64 -5.67
N GLY A 39 7.22 -18.47 -4.63
CA GLY A 39 8.68 -18.27 -4.77
C GLY A 39 9.15 -16.81 -4.65
N GLU A 40 8.25 -15.87 -4.37
CA GLU A 40 8.61 -14.47 -4.11
C GLU A 40 8.42 -14.11 -2.63
N GLU A 41 9.31 -13.25 -2.09
CA GLU A 41 9.16 -12.71 -0.72
C GLU A 41 7.94 -11.80 -0.56
N LYS A 42 7.48 -11.18 -1.66
CA LYS A 42 6.33 -10.29 -1.68
C LYS A 42 5.19 -10.94 -2.45
N LEU A 43 3.97 -10.68 -2.02
CA LEU A 43 2.75 -11.24 -2.60
C LEU A 43 2.42 -10.53 -3.93
N ARG A 44 3.12 -10.87 -5.01
CA ARG A 44 2.80 -10.33 -6.35
C ARG A 44 1.58 -11.00 -6.95
N HIS A 45 0.81 -10.20 -7.69
CA HIS A 45 -0.45 -10.61 -8.33
C HIS A 45 -1.43 -11.27 -7.34
N ALA A 46 -1.45 -10.77 -6.11
CA ALA A 46 -2.27 -11.33 -5.06
C ALA A 46 -3.77 -11.12 -5.37
N LYS A 47 -4.56 -12.18 -5.16
CA LYS A 47 -6.02 -12.12 -5.19
C LYS A 47 -6.55 -12.58 -3.83
N LEU A 48 -7.45 -11.79 -3.24
CA LEU A 48 -8.16 -12.18 -2.01
C LEU A 48 -9.11 -13.34 -2.32
N LEU A 49 -9.06 -14.38 -1.50
CA LEU A 49 -9.97 -15.52 -1.59
C LEU A 49 -11.07 -15.43 -0.53
N GLU A 50 -10.67 -15.25 0.72
CA GLU A 50 -11.56 -15.30 1.88
C GLU A 50 -10.98 -14.39 2.97
N TYR A 51 -11.83 -13.84 3.84
CA TYR A 51 -11.41 -13.15 5.04
C TYR A 51 -12.19 -13.66 6.25
N ARG A 52 -11.60 -13.52 7.44
CA ARG A 52 -12.21 -13.83 8.72
C ARG A 52 -12.01 -12.65 9.65
N GLU A 53 -13.09 -12.28 10.32
CA GLU A 53 -13.10 -11.29 11.38
C GLU A 53 -13.16 -12.06 12.69
N ASN A 54 -12.08 -12.04 13.46
CA ASN A 54 -12.11 -12.53 14.84
C ASN A 54 -12.55 -11.33 15.68
N GLU A 55 -13.76 -11.43 16.23
CA GLU A 55 -14.38 -10.42 17.09
C GLU A 55 -13.55 -10.12 18.36
#